data_AF-A0A0G4HGM9-F1
#
_entry.id   AF-A0A0G4HGM9-F1
#
_cell.length_a   1.000
_cell.length_b   1.000
_cell.length_c   1.000
_cell.angle_alpha   90.00
_cell.angle_beta   90.00
_cell.angle_gamma   90.00
#
_symmetry.space_group_name_H-M   'P 1'
#
loop_
_entity.id
_entity.type
_entity.pdbx_description
1 polymer ?
#
loop_
_entity_poly.entity_id
_entity_poly.type
_entity_poly.pdbx_seq_one_letter_code
_entity_poly.pdbx_strand_id
1 'polypeptide(L)'
;MSSSRHIISEPWIREASEFPVEECLRGKQPGDHFKIPVLLLRFTHSSIDSRLSFQNQESMYKTFDQLQRGTLLPDDLDEPLDVCYEDGILWSISNRRLFVLLMHQSVHRDKTVYAPCVLRTRTWKSSKFLQAKTTRNRGLGISPKEGGLNVQQPQHRSAPIFDRGTSAFRTLKALLEGSPFEYLLDHVQLRSSAFLIILKKQNLVWKYCWFPEVCNPTNPFHSRKPYDQGLSLLRPPMTCCYSFCLFHSFVPHPFPPSISFLT
;
A
#
# COMPACT_ATOMS: atom_id res chain seq x y z
N MET A 1 6.67 13.61 29.80
CA MET A 1 6.24 12.40 29.06
C MET A 1 4.77 12.59 28.63
N SER A 2 4.49 13.01 27.39
CA SER A 2 3.11 13.13 26.87
C SER A 2 3.05 13.14 25.32
N SER A 3 3.83 12.26 24.66
CA SER A 3 3.90 12.22 23.19
C SER A 3 2.95 11.18 22.55
N SER A 4 2.29 10.33 23.34
CA SER A 4 1.51 9.20 22.81
C SER A 4 0.07 9.55 22.43
N ARG A 5 -0.44 10.74 22.82
CA ARG A 5 -1.84 11.14 22.55
C ARG A 5 -2.09 11.56 21.09
N HIS A 6 -1.05 11.81 20.29
CA HIS A 6 -1.21 12.28 18.90
C HIS A 6 -1.32 11.17 17.85
N ILE A 7 -1.09 9.89 18.19
CA ILE A 7 -1.16 8.82 17.17
C ILE A 7 -2.58 8.27 17.03
N ILE A 8 -3.38 8.28 18.10
CA ILE A 8 -4.78 7.85 18.07
C ILE A 8 -5.68 8.90 17.38
N SER A 9 -5.17 10.11 17.11
CA SER A 9 -5.95 11.13 16.40
C SER A 9 -6.05 10.91 14.89
N GLU A 10 -5.31 9.95 14.33
CA GLU A 10 -5.42 9.67 12.90
C GLU A 10 -6.80 9.10 12.57
N PRO A 11 -7.56 9.70 11.63
CA PRO A 11 -8.96 9.34 11.38
C PRO A 11 -9.16 7.85 11.12
N TRP A 12 -8.26 7.22 10.36
CA TRP A 12 -8.37 5.82 9.99
C TRP A 12 -8.02 4.85 11.13
N ILE A 13 -7.19 5.27 12.09
CA ILE A 13 -6.90 4.47 13.29
C ILE A 13 -8.10 4.51 14.20
N ARG A 14 -8.67 5.70 14.42
CA ARG A 14 -9.88 5.88 15.22
C ARG A 14 -11.03 5.06 14.66
N GLU A 15 -11.30 5.20 13.35
CA GLU A 15 -12.37 4.47 12.68
C GLU A 15 -12.18 2.95 12.79
N ALA A 16 -10.97 2.43 12.58
CA ALA A 16 -10.70 1.01 12.79
C ALA A 16 -10.91 0.59 14.26
N SER A 17 -10.54 1.42 15.24
CA SER A 17 -10.69 1.08 16.67
C SER A 17 -12.13 1.12 17.17
N GLU A 18 -12.98 1.94 16.55
CA GLU A 18 -14.39 2.11 16.90
C GLU A 18 -15.31 1.22 16.05
N PHE A 19 -14.77 0.51 15.05
CA PHE A 19 -15.56 -0.29 14.13
C PHE A 19 -16.24 -1.47 14.85
N PRO A 20 -17.57 -1.61 14.77
CA PRO A 20 -18.31 -2.62 15.51
C PRO A 20 -18.29 -3.96 14.75
N VAL A 21 -17.21 -4.72 14.91
CA VAL A 21 -17.00 -6.00 14.20
C VAL A 21 -18.13 -7.00 14.47
N GLU A 22 -18.59 -7.12 15.72
CA GLU A 22 -19.63 -8.08 16.09
C GLU A 22 -21.00 -7.73 15.48
N GLU A 23 -21.40 -6.46 15.48
CA GLU A 23 -22.59 -6.02 14.72
C GLU A 23 -22.43 -6.31 13.22
N CYS A 24 -21.25 -6.01 12.64
CA CYS A 24 -20.98 -6.22 11.22
C CYS A 24 -21.14 -7.70 10.82
N LEU A 25 -20.80 -8.62 11.72
CA LEU A 25 -20.90 -10.06 11.50
C LEU A 25 -22.24 -10.66 11.95
N ARG A 26 -23.10 -9.91 12.66
CA ARG A 26 -24.37 -10.42 13.18
C ARG A 26 -25.28 -10.88 12.04
N GLY A 27 -25.71 -12.14 12.12
CA GLY A 27 -26.58 -12.76 11.12
C GLY A 27 -25.88 -13.17 9.82
N LYS A 28 -24.57 -12.91 9.66
CA LYS A 28 -23.83 -13.36 8.48
C LYS A 28 -23.57 -14.86 8.54
N GLN A 29 -23.76 -15.50 7.40
CA GLN A 29 -23.46 -16.92 7.17
C GLN A 29 -22.13 -17.07 6.40
N PRO A 30 -21.49 -18.25 6.47
CA PRO A 30 -20.34 -18.54 5.63
C PRO A 30 -20.70 -18.41 4.13
N GLY A 31 -19.89 -17.66 3.39
CA GLY A 31 -20.15 -17.29 2.00
C GLY A 31 -20.64 -15.84 1.85
N ASP A 32 -21.13 -15.22 2.92
CA ASP A 32 -21.61 -13.84 2.85
C ASP A 32 -20.47 -12.85 2.60
N HIS A 33 -20.78 -11.86 1.77
CA HIS A 33 -19.90 -10.75 1.47
C HIS A 33 -20.08 -9.62 2.48
N PHE A 34 -18.99 -8.91 2.77
CA PHE A 34 -19.00 -7.70 3.60
C PHE A 34 -17.74 -6.85 3.37
N LYS A 35 -17.73 -5.64 3.92
CA LYS A 35 -16.57 -4.75 3.90
C LYS A 35 -16.16 -4.41 5.31
N ILE A 36 -14.85 -4.32 5.55
CA ILE A 36 -14.29 -3.96 6.85
C ILE A 36 -13.01 -3.14 6.66
N PRO A 37 -12.67 -2.20 7.57
CA PRO A 37 -11.35 -1.57 7.56
C PRO A 37 -10.23 -2.59 7.48
N VAL A 38 -9.32 -2.43 6.52
CA VAL A 38 -8.24 -3.39 6.27
C VAL A 38 -7.34 -3.58 7.51
N LEU A 39 -7.24 -2.56 8.37
CA LEU A 39 -6.47 -2.59 9.61
C LEU A 39 -7.02 -3.56 10.68
N LEU A 40 -8.25 -4.02 10.54
CA LEU A 40 -8.86 -5.01 11.45
C LEU A 40 -8.50 -6.45 11.08
N LEU A 41 -8.00 -6.66 9.86
CA LEU A 41 -7.61 -7.98 9.39
C LEU A 41 -6.22 -8.38 9.92
N ARG A 42 -6.04 -9.68 10.13
CA ARG A 42 -4.76 -10.28 10.55
C ARG A 42 -4.28 -11.30 9.53
N PHE A 43 -2.97 -11.39 9.35
CA PHE A 43 -2.38 -12.43 8.53
C PHE A 43 -2.48 -13.79 9.22
N THR A 44 -2.88 -14.81 8.48
CA THR A 44 -2.84 -16.21 8.98
C THR A 44 -1.41 -16.74 9.08
N HIS A 45 -0.53 -16.31 8.18
CA HIS A 45 0.88 -16.71 8.12
C HIS A 45 1.80 -15.54 8.46
N SER A 46 2.98 -15.85 9.01
CA SER A 46 4.06 -14.86 9.19
C SER A 46 4.90 -14.64 7.93
N SER A 47 4.61 -15.36 6.83
CA SER A 47 5.37 -15.23 5.59
C SER A 47 4.54 -15.15 4.31
N ILE A 48 4.99 -14.36 3.33
CA ILE A 48 4.52 -14.34 1.93
C ILE A 48 5.60 -14.83 0.98
N ASP A 49 5.21 -15.18 -0.24
CA ASP A 49 6.16 -15.54 -1.30
C ASP A 49 7.17 -14.41 -1.54
N SER A 50 8.45 -14.75 -1.58
CA SER A 50 9.55 -13.80 -1.78
C SER A 50 9.53 -13.16 -3.17
N ARG A 51 8.87 -13.81 -4.15
CA ARG A 51 8.65 -13.25 -5.50
C ARG A 51 7.60 -12.15 -5.52
N LEU A 52 6.83 -12.04 -4.44
CA LEU A 52 5.76 -11.06 -4.30
C LEU A 52 4.75 -11.08 -5.46
N SER A 53 4.43 -12.27 -5.95
CA SER A 53 3.44 -12.47 -7.01
C SER A 53 2.20 -13.18 -6.47
N PHE A 54 1.06 -13.01 -7.15
CA PHE A 54 -0.16 -13.79 -6.92
C PHE A 54 -0.05 -15.20 -7.54
N GLN A 55 -1.10 -16.02 -7.39
CA GLN A 55 -1.11 -17.37 -7.95
C GLN A 55 -1.13 -17.37 -9.49
N ASN A 56 -1.74 -16.35 -10.11
CA ASN A 56 -1.73 -16.09 -11.55
C ASN A 56 -0.40 -15.49 -12.05
N GLN A 57 0.65 -15.46 -11.21
CA GLN A 57 1.97 -14.87 -11.49
C GLN A 57 2.00 -13.34 -11.62
N GLU A 58 0.87 -12.65 -11.45
CA GLU A 58 0.86 -11.19 -11.46
C GLU A 58 1.63 -10.62 -10.26
N SER A 59 2.39 -9.56 -10.49
CA SER A 59 3.15 -8.90 -9.44
C SER A 59 2.22 -8.15 -8.47
N MET A 60 2.40 -8.37 -7.17
CA MET A 60 1.70 -7.59 -6.14
C MET A 60 2.02 -6.09 -6.23
N TYR A 61 3.21 -5.72 -6.71
CA TYR A 61 3.56 -4.32 -6.94
C TYR A 61 2.78 -3.70 -8.10
N LYS A 62 2.44 -4.48 -9.12
CA LYS A 62 1.62 -4.00 -10.24
C LYS A 62 0.22 -3.65 -9.74
N THR A 63 -0.41 -4.53 -8.97
CA THR A 63 -1.72 -4.25 -8.36
C THR A 63 -1.66 -3.08 -7.38
N PHE A 64 -0.59 -2.97 -6.59
CA PHE A 64 -0.39 -1.81 -5.72
C PHE A 64 -0.26 -0.49 -6.51
N ASP A 65 0.52 -0.45 -7.58
CA ASP A 65 0.64 0.71 -8.46
C ASP A 65 -0.71 1.09 -9.10
N GLN A 66 -1.49 0.10 -9.53
CA GLN A 66 -2.85 0.32 -10.05
C GLN A 66 -3.80 0.93 -9.01
N LEU A 67 -3.74 0.46 -7.76
CA LEU A 67 -4.50 1.04 -6.65
C LEU A 67 -4.05 2.48 -6.38
N GLN A 68 -2.74 2.74 -6.39
CA GLN A 68 -2.19 4.07 -6.15
C GLN A 68 -2.59 5.08 -7.25
N ARG A 69 -2.66 4.63 -8.51
CA ARG A 69 -3.11 5.44 -9.65
C ARG A 69 -4.63 5.58 -9.74
N GLY A 70 -5.39 4.82 -8.94
CA GLY A 70 -6.85 4.76 -9.03
C GLY A 70 -7.37 4.07 -10.30
N THR A 71 -6.52 3.36 -11.05
CA THR A 71 -6.97 2.52 -12.17
C THR A 71 -7.64 1.24 -11.71
N LEU A 72 -7.47 0.89 -10.43
CA LEU A 72 -8.11 -0.22 -9.74
C LEU A 72 -8.57 0.31 -8.38
N LEU A 73 -9.81 0.03 -7.97
CA LEU A 73 -10.27 0.31 -6.60
C LEU A 73 -10.14 -0.95 -5.73
N PRO A 74 -10.07 -0.81 -4.39
CA PRO A 74 -10.08 -1.97 -3.49
C PRO A 74 -11.27 -2.92 -3.71
N ASP A 75 -12.42 -2.38 -4.14
CA ASP A 75 -13.64 -3.13 -4.43
C ASP A 75 -13.59 -3.89 -5.76
N ASP A 76 -12.71 -3.46 -6.69
CA ASP A 76 -12.58 -4.02 -8.04
C ASP A 76 -11.52 -5.14 -8.10
N LEU A 77 -10.99 -5.57 -6.96
CA LEU A 77 -10.10 -6.73 -6.92
C LEU A 77 -10.83 -7.96 -7.47
N ASP A 78 -10.18 -8.70 -8.39
CA ASP A 78 -10.74 -9.91 -9.04
C ASP A 78 -11.39 -10.90 -8.05
N GLU A 79 -10.85 -10.97 -6.84
CA GLU A 79 -11.39 -11.79 -5.76
C GLU A 79 -11.44 -11.03 -4.41
N PRO A 80 -12.55 -11.14 -3.64
CA PRO A 80 -12.64 -10.61 -2.27
C PRO A 80 -11.85 -11.47 -1.28
N LEU A 81 -11.35 -10.87 -0.20
CA LEU A 81 -10.51 -11.56 0.79
C LEU A 81 -11.30 -12.67 1.48
N ASP A 82 -10.76 -13.89 1.46
CA ASP A 82 -11.30 -14.98 2.26
C ASP A 82 -10.91 -14.74 3.73
N VAL A 83 -11.90 -14.55 4.60
CA VAL A 83 -11.67 -14.24 6.02
C VAL A 83 -12.37 -15.23 6.94
N CYS A 84 -11.74 -15.55 8.07
CA CYS A 84 -12.30 -16.39 9.12
C CYS A 84 -12.33 -15.60 10.43
N TYR A 85 -13.47 -15.61 11.12
CA TYR A 85 -13.61 -15.02 12.44
C TYR A 85 -13.37 -16.09 13.52
N GLU A 86 -12.31 -15.95 14.30
CA GLU A 86 -11.93 -16.90 15.35
C GLU A 86 -11.30 -16.15 16.51
N ASP A 87 -11.71 -16.47 17.74
CA ASP A 87 -11.22 -15.88 18.99
C ASP A 87 -11.34 -14.34 19.02
N GLY A 88 -12.43 -13.80 18.47
CA GLY A 88 -12.65 -12.35 18.37
C GLY A 88 -11.81 -11.64 17.30
N ILE A 89 -11.06 -12.38 16.48
CA ILE A 89 -10.12 -11.83 15.50
C ILE A 89 -10.53 -12.23 14.08
N LEU A 90 -10.49 -11.29 13.15
CA LEU A 90 -10.66 -11.54 11.71
C LEU A 90 -9.32 -11.87 11.05
N TRP A 91 -9.17 -13.13 10.67
CA TRP A 91 -7.99 -13.67 10.02
C TRP A 91 -8.19 -13.75 8.51
N SER A 92 -7.30 -13.18 7.72
CA SER A 92 -7.30 -13.33 6.27
C SER A 92 -6.55 -14.60 5.86
N ILE A 93 -7.22 -15.43 5.06
CA ILE A 93 -6.62 -16.58 4.38
C ILE A 93 -5.92 -16.10 3.09
N SER A 94 -6.36 -14.97 2.53
CA SER A 94 -5.81 -14.34 1.31
C SER A 94 -4.66 -13.38 1.59
N ASN A 95 -3.60 -13.83 2.30
CA ASN A 95 -2.52 -12.97 2.81
C ASN A 95 -1.84 -12.07 1.77
N ARG A 96 -1.68 -12.53 0.52
CA ARG A 96 -1.09 -11.71 -0.57
C ARG A 96 -1.96 -10.50 -0.91
N ARG A 97 -3.29 -10.68 -0.99
CA ARG A 97 -4.24 -9.59 -1.24
C ARG A 97 -4.33 -8.64 -0.04
N LEU A 98 -4.37 -9.18 1.18
CA LEU A 98 -4.30 -8.37 2.41
C LEU A 98 -3.04 -7.51 2.44
N PHE A 99 -1.89 -8.07 2.06
CA PHE A 99 -0.63 -7.34 2.02
C PHE A 99 -0.68 -6.14 1.09
N VAL A 100 -1.21 -6.29 -0.12
CA VAL A 100 -1.38 -5.20 -1.08
C VAL A 100 -2.31 -4.11 -0.55
N LEU A 101 -3.45 -4.49 0.06
CA LEU A 101 -4.37 -3.52 0.65
C LEU A 101 -3.77 -2.77 1.85
N LEU A 102 -2.94 -3.44 2.68
CA LEU A 102 -2.22 -2.78 3.77
C LEU A 102 -1.12 -1.84 3.25
N MET A 103 -0.44 -2.18 2.15
CA MET A 103 0.44 -1.24 1.46
C MET A 103 -0.35 -0.02 0.98
N HIS A 104 -1.53 -0.22 0.38
CA HIS A 104 -2.39 0.88 -0.05
C HIS A 104 -2.86 1.77 1.12
N GLN A 105 -3.34 1.19 2.22
CA GLN A 105 -3.69 1.94 3.43
C GLN A 105 -2.53 2.76 3.99
N SER A 106 -1.30 2.26 3.88
CA SER A 106 -0.15 2.94 4.46
C SER A 106 0.25 4.24 3.75
N VAL A 107 -0.09 4.35 2.46
CA VAL A 107 0.11 5.56 1.66
C VAL A 107 -1.11 6.47 1.69
N HIS A 108 -2.31 5.94 1.94
CA HIS A 108 -3.55 6.69 2.14
C HIS A 108 -3.82 6.96 3.62
N ARG A 109 -3.14 7.97 4.13
CA ARG A 109 -3.26 8.49 5.50
C ARG A 109 -4.28 9.63 5.60
N ASP A 110 -5.27 9.62 4.75
CA ASP A 110 -6.35 10.60 4.73
C ASP A 110 -7.71 9.91 4.94
N LYS A 111 -7.75 8.59 4.74
CA LYS A 111 -8.97 7.79 4.72
C LYS A 111 -8.72 6.36 5.18
N THR A 112 -9.81 5.71 5.58
CA THR A 112 -9.82 4.28 5.84
C THR A 112 -10.01 3.51 4.55
N VAL A 113 -9.14 2.54 4.31
CA VAL A 113 -9.25 1.58 3.21
C VAL A 113 -10.09 0.41 3.69
N TYR A 114 -11.22 0.21 3.01
CA TYR A 114 -12.10 -0.92 3.23
C TYR A 114 -11.71 -2.10 2.32
N ALA A 115 -11.66 -3.29 2.89
CA ALA A 115 -11.37 -4.52 2.17
C ALA A 115 -12.67 -5.29 1.88
N PRO A 116 -12.97 -5.66 0.61
CA PRO A 116 -14.05 -6.58 0.32
C PRO A 116 -13.68 -7.98 0.84
N CYS A 117 -14.57 -8.58 1.61
CA CYS A 117 -14.35 -9.82 2.33
C CYS A 117 -15.48 -10.81 2.09
N VAL A 118 -15.15 -12.11 2.18
CA VAL A 118 -16.11 -13.22 2.23
C VAL A 118 -15.87 -14.04 3.49
N LEU A 119 -16.91 -14.20 4.29
CA LEU A 119 -16.84 -14.97 5.54
C LEU A 119 -16.67 -16.46 5.25
N ARG A 120 -15.67 -17.10 5.86
CA ARG A 120 -15.39 -18.53 5.70
C ARG A 120 -15.42 -19.25 7.05
N THR A 121 -15.85 -20.51 7.03
CA THR A 121 -15.76 -21.40 8.19
C THR A 121 -14.31 -21.83 8.46
N ARG A 122 -14.06 -22.26 9.69
CA ARG A 122 -12.79 -22.85 10.13
C ARG A 122 -12.37 -24.08 9.29
N THR A 123 -13.35 -24.85 8.83
CA THR A 123 -13.17 -26.09 8.06
C THR A 123 -13.15 -25.89 6.55
N TRP A 124 -13.23 -24.64 6.07
CA TRP A 124 -13.28 -24.33 4.63
C TRP A 124 -12.06 -24.88 3.85
N LYS A 125 -12.32 -25.44 2.67
CA LYS A 125 -11.33 -26.09 1.78
C LYS A 125 -10.38 -27.04 2.53
N SER A 126 -10.93 -28.06 3.17
CA SER A 126 -10.16 -29.07 3.92
C SER A 126 -9.37 -28.46 5.07
N SER A 127 -10.01 -27.57 5.84
CA SER A 127 -9.38 -26.90 6.99
C SER A 127 -8.17 -26.05 6.60
N LYS A 128 -8.22 -25.41 5.41
CA LYS A 128 -7.17 -24.52 4.92
C LYS A 128 -6.82 -23.44 5.93
N PHE A 129 -7.82 -22.92 6.66
CA PHE A 129 -7.59 -21.94 7.71
C PHE A 129 -6.74 -22.49 8.88
N LEU A 130 -7.05 -23.70 9.37
CA LEU A 130 -6.26 -24.35 10.43
C LEU A 130 -4.82 -24.61 9.99
N GLN A 131 -4.64 -25.04 8.75
CA GLN A 131 -3.31 -25.20 8.16
C GLN A 131 -2.61 -23.85 7.95
N ALA A 132 -3.39 -22.78 7.73
CA ALA A 132 -2.89 -21.46 7.45
C ALA A 132 -2.50 -20.67 8.70
N LYS A 133 -3.17 -20.86 9.85
CA LYS A 133 -2.94 -20.12 11.10
C LYS A 133 -1.65 -20.56 11.79
N THR A 134 -0.51 -20.29 11.16
CA THR A 134 0.84 -20.63 11.64
C THR A 134 1.63 -19.42 12.13
N THR A 135 1.03 -18.23 12.09
CA THR A 135 1.69 -17.01 12.52
C THR A 135 2.07 -17.03 14.01
N ARG A 136 3.28 -16.55 14.31
CA ARG A 136 3.80 -16.39 15.68
C ARG A 136 3.63 -14.97 16.23
N ASN A 137 3.25 -14.00 15.39
CA ASN A 137 3.18 -12.57 15.74
C ASN A 137 1.74 -12.06 15.83
N ARG A 138 0.78 -12.93 16.16
CA ARG A 138 -0.66 -12.63 16.19
C ARG A 138 -1.19 -12.07 14.85
N GLY A 139 -0.53 -12.40 13.75
CA GLY A 139 -0.90 -11.94 12.41
C GLY A 139 -0.71 -10.44 12.18
N LEU A 140 0.11 -9.77 12.99
CA LEU A 140 0.35 -8.33 12.90
C LEU A 140 1.41 -7.96 11.85
N GLY A 141 2.19 -8.94 11.38
CA GLY A 141 3.24 -8.67 10.42
C GLY A 141 3.48 -9.86 9.50
N ILE A 142 4.09 -9.57 8.37
CA ILE A 142 4.46 -10.57 7.39
C ILE A 142 5.86 -10.31 6.89
N SER A 143 6.62 -11.38 6.68
CA SER A 143 7.96 -11.33 6.12
C SER A 143 8.00 -12.09 4.80
N PRO A 144 8.93 -11.82 3.90
CA PRO A 144 9.19 -12.75 2.80
C PRO A 144 9.55 -14.10 3.38
N LYS A 145 9.08 -15.17 2.73
CA LYS A 145 9.51 -16.53 3.06
C LYS A 145 11.00 -16.58 2.78
N GLU A 146 11.79 -16.69 3.84
CA GLU A 146 13.18 -17.08 3.74
C GLU A 146 13.17 -18.47 3.12
N GLY A 147 13.54 -18.57 1.85
CA GLY A 147 13.83 -19.88 1.31
C GLY A 147 15.00 -20.46 2.11
N GLY A 148 15.06 -21.79 2.25
CA GLY A 148 16.11 -22.45 3.04
C GLY A 148 17.52 -21.98 2.65
N LEU A 149 18.54 -22.34 3.45
CA LEU A 149 19.95 -21.88 3.49
C LEU A 149 20.64 -21.27 2.23
N ASN A 150 20.13 -21.50 1.02
CA ASN A 150 20.65 -21.00 -0.26
C ASN A 150 19.75 -20.00 -1.01
N VAL A 151 18.60 -19.57 -0.46
CA VAL A 151 17.76 -18.58 -1.17
C VAL A 151 18.27 -17.18 -0.88
N GLN A 152 18.91 -16.60 -1.90
CA GLN A 152 19.33 -15.20 -1.90
C GLN A 152 18.16 -14.32 -1.46
N GLN A 153 18.42 -13.41 -0.53
CA GLN A 153 17.43 -12.44 -0.10
C GLN A 153 16.87 -11.70 -1.33
N PRO A 154 15.58 -11.36 -1.34
CA PRO A 154 15.01 -10.59 -2.44
C PRO A 154 15.79 -9.28 -2.55
N GLN A 155 16.50 -9.08 -3.66
CA GLN A 155 17.28 -7.88 -3.93
C GLN A 155 16.66 -7.11 -5.08
N HIS A 156 16.64 -5.79 -4.97
CA HIS A 156 16.35 -4.87 -6.05
C HIS A 156 17.58 -3.98 -6.25
N ARG A 157 18.22 -4.08 -7.42
CA ARG A 157 19.51 -3.42 -7.72
C ARG A 157 20.58 -3.73 -6.64
N SER A 158 20.76 -5.01 -6.33
CA SER A 158 21.70 -5.51 -5.31
C SER A 158 21.41 -5.10 -3.86
N ALA A 159 20.37 -4.30 -3.60
CA ALA A 159 19.94 -3.93 -2.25
C ALA A 159 18.82 -4.85 -1.78
N PRO A 160 18.84 -5.34 -0.52
CA PRO A 160 17.74 -6.14 0.00
C PRO A 160 16.45 -5.33 0.03
N ILE A 161 15.40 -5.86 -0.60
CA ILE A 161 14.06 -5.24 -0.64
C ILE A 161 13.45 -5.21 0.76
N PHE A 162 13.73 -6.23 1.56
CA PHE A 162 13.22 -6.41 2.91
C PHE A 162 14.36 -6.44 3.91
N ASP A 163 14.93 -5.27 4.17
CA ASP A 163 15.77 -5.11 5.34
C ASP A 163 14.89 -4.88 6.58
N ARG A 164 15.21 -5.56 7.68
CA ARG A 164 14.47 -5.53 8.96
C ARG A 164 14.63 -4.20 9.72
N GLY A 165 14.84 -3.09 8.99
CA GLY A 165 15.18 -1.78 9.52
C GLY A 165 16.65 -1.65 9.96
N THR A 166 17.46 -2.69 9.80
CA THR A 166 18.87 -2.72 10.23
C THR A 166 19.72 -1.83 9.35
N SER A 167 19.59 -1.94 8.03
CA SER A 167 20.18 -1.03 7.05
C SER A 167 19.62 0.38 7.20
N ALA A 168 18.30 0.55 7.39
CA ALA A 168 17.74 1.89 7.64
C ALA A 168 18.34 2.55 8.90
N PHE A 169 18.51 1.78 9.97
CA PHE A 169 19.15 2.24 11.21
C PHE A 169 20.66 2.46 11.05
N ARG A 170 21.36 1.61 10.30
CA ARG A 170 22.78 1.80 9.95
C ARG A 170 22.99 3.07 9.13
N THR A 171 22.14 3.33 8.15
CA THR A 171 22.16 4.58 7.36
C THR A 171 21.88 5.79 8.23
N LEU A 172 20.87 5.73 9.10
CA LEU A 172 20.57 6.81 10.05
C LEU A 172 21.75 7.05 11.00
N LYS A 173 22.35 5.98 11.53
CA LYS A 173 23.52 6.04 12.41
C LYS A 173 24.72 6.66 11.70
N ALA A 174 25.00 6.24 10.46
CA ALA A 174 26.06 6.80 9.64
C ALA A 174 25.86 8.31 9.37
N LEU A 175 24.62 8.74 9.13
CA LEU A 175 24.25 10.16 8.99
C LEU A 175 24.51 10.95 10.28
N LEU A 176 24.16 10.39 11.43
CA LEU A 176 24.36 11.03 12.74
C LEU A 176 25.84 11.09 13.15
N GLU A 177 26.64 10.13 12.70
CA GLU A 177 28.08 10.03 13.00
C GLU A 177 28.97 10.84 12.04
N GLY A 178 28.38 11.63 11.12
CA GLY A 178 29.14 12.54 10.25
C GLY A 178 29.90 11.82 9.12
N SER A 179 29.43 10.65 8.70
CA SER A 179 30.04 9.91 7.59
C SER A 179 30.08 10.76 6.30
N PRO A 180 31.13 10.68 5.47
CA PRO A 180 31.24 11.45 4.24
C PRO A 180 30.03 11.23 3.32
N PHE A 181 29.42 12.33 2.88
CA PHE A 181 28.16 12.37 2.13
C PHE A 181 28.22 11.60 0.79
N GLU A 182 29.41 11.42 0.21
CA GLU A 182 29.63 10.65 -1.02
C GLU A 182 29.32 9.15 -0.85
N TYR A 183 29.52 8.57 0.33
CA TYR A 183 29.14 7.18 0.63
C TYR A 183 27.62 6.98 0.80
N LEU A 184 26.90 8.08 1.07
CA LEU A 184 25.47 8.07 1.31
C LEU A 184 24.67 8.17 0.00
N LEU A 185 25.20 8.81 -1.04
CA LEU A 185 24.49 8.97 -2.32
C LEU A 185 24.25 7.62 -3.04
N ASP A 186 25.19 6.69 -2.99
CA ASP A 186 25.03 5.31 -3.50
C ASP A 186 24.01 4.47 -2.71
N HIS A 187 23.64 4.90 -1.50
CA HIS A 187 22.63 4.26 -0.66
C HIS A 187 21.30 5.03 -0.60
N VAL A 188 21.28 6.32 -0.94
CA VAL A 188 20.13 7.23 -0.80
C VAL A 188 19.36 7.43 -2.10
N GLN A 189 19.89 7.02 -3.27
CA GLN A 189 19.10 6.88 -4.51
C GLN A 189 17.95 5.84 -4.42
N LEU A 190 17.79 5.16 -3.27
CA LEU A 190 16.62 4.33 -2.92
C LEU A 190 15.36 5.14 -2.52
N ARG A 191 15.29 6.43 -2.84
CA ARG A 191 14.06 7.24 -2.69
C ARG A 191 13.06 6.89 -3.79
N SER A 192 12.25 5.87 -3.52
CA SER A 192 10.80 5.79 -3.81
C SER A 192 10.20 4.41 -3.48
N SER A 193 10.99 3.43 -3.03
CA SER A 193 10.46 2.05 -2.87
C SER A 193 11.04 1.25 -1.70
N ALA A 194 11.63 1.91 -0.70
CA ALA A 194 11.99 1.24 0.56
C ALA A 194 10.73 1.10 1.41
N PHE A 195 10.04 -0.01 1.16
CA PHE A 195 9.13 -0.71 2.05
C PHE A 195 9.08 -0.12 3.46
N LEU A 196 7.94 0.46 3.79
CA LEU A 196 7.35 0.40 5.11
C LEU A 196 8.07 -0.58 6.05
N ILE A 197 8.89 -0.02 6.94
CA ILE A 197 9.52 -0.73 8.04
C ILE A 197 8.40 -1.31 8.94
N ILE A 198 7.86 -2.47 8.58
CA ILE A 198 7.22 -3.51 9.41
C ILE A 198 6.08 -3.09 10.38
N LEU A 199 5.52 -1.87 10.31
CA LEU A 199 4.92 -1.18 11.47
C LEU A 199 6.07 -0.77 12.41
N LYS A 200 6.44 0.51 12.45
CA LYS A 200 7.40 1.02 13.45
C LYS A 200 6.86 0.72 14.84
N LYS A 201 7.25 -0.39 15.47
CA LYS A 201 7.23 -0.53 16.93
C LYS A 201 5.90 -0.05 17.57
N GLN A 202 4.75 -0.42 16.99
CA GLN A 202 3.37 -0.02 17.33
C GLN A 202 3.00 1.45 17.66
N ASN A 203 3.88 2.44 17.96
CA ASN A 203 3.44 3.78 18.38
C ASN A 203 4.52 4.89 18.58
N LEU A 204 5.50 5.13 17.68
CA LEU A 204 6.41 6.30 17.85
C LEU A 204 6.80 7.06 16.56
N VAL A 205 6.27 8.29 16.50
CA VAL A 205 6.77 9.58 15.96
C VAL A 205 7.48 9.58 14.61
N TRP A 206 6.91 10.21 13.58
CA TRP A 206 7.69 10.94 12.56
C TRP A 206 7.05 12.27 12.18
N LYS A 207 7.82 13.33 12.39
CA LYS A 207 7.66 14.70 11.88
C LYS A 207 8.78 14.88 10.85
N TYR A 208 8.49 15.59 9.76
CA TYR A 208 9.38 15.96 8.64
C TYR A 208 9.65 14.89 7.58
N CYS A 209 9.04 15.08 6.40
CA CYS A 209 9.72 15.37 5.12
C CYS A 209 8.74 15.13 3.96
N TRP A 210 8.09 16.19 3.50
CA TRP A 210 7.59 16.25 2.13
C TRP A 210 7.86 17.66 1.60
N PHE A 211 8.78 17.76 0.64
CA PHE A 211 8.98 18.94 -0.20
C PHE A 211 8.32 18.62 -1.55
N PRO A 212 7.37 19.42 -2.03
CA PRO A 212 7.04 19.41 -3.44
C PRO A 212 8.10 20.26 -4.16
N GLU A 213 8.96 19.63 -4.95
CA GLU A 213 9.68 20.36 -5.98
C GLU A 213 8.67 20.84 -7.03
N VAL A 214 8.51 22.15 -7.07
CA VAL A 214 7.84 22.90 -8.12
C VAL A 214 8.70 22.78 -9.38
N CYS A 215 8.19 22.10 -10.41
CA CYS A 215 8.77 22.19 -11.74
C CYS A 215 8.64 23.63 -12.25
N ASN A 216 9.77 24.32 -12.41
CA ASN A 216 9.85 25.64 -13.04
C ASN A 216 10.34 25.46 -14.49
N PRO A 217 9.53 25.72 -15.53
CA PRO A 217 9.97 25.60 -16.91
C PRO A 217 10.36 26.97 -17.47
N THR A 218 11.62 27.39 -17.29
CA THR A 218 12.17 28.53 -18.04
C THR A 218 13.66 28.33 -18.31
N ASN A 219 14.04 27.85 -19.50
CA ASN A 219 14.73 28.69 -20.48
C ASN A 219 14.96 27.98 -21.84
N PRO A 220 14.91 28.72 -22.97
CA PRO A 220 15.13 28.22 -24.32
C PRO A 220 16.56 28.48 -24.85
N PHE A 221 16.86 27.85 -26.00
CA PHE A 221 18.02 28.05 -26.89
C PHE A 221 19.38 27.41 -26.50
N HIS A 222 19.81 26.41 -27.27
CA HIS A 222 20.78 26.67 -28.34
C HIS A 222 20.71 25.66 -29.49
N SER A 223 20.61 26.24 -30.68
CA SER A 223 20.72 25.67 -32.02
C SER A 223 22.08 24.99 -32.27
N ARG A 224 22.05 23.84 -32.96
CA ARG A 224 22.96 23.49 -34.08
C ARG A 224 22.47 22.20 -34.80
N LYS A 225 22.10 22.36 -36.07
CA LYS A 225 22.11 21.36 -37.17
C LYS A 225 23.10 21.90 -38.23
N PRO A 226 23.50 21.19 -39.31
CA PRO A 226 23.00 19.91 -39.84
C PRO A 226 24.10 18.91 -40.30
N TYR A 227 23.71 17.67 -40.60
CA TYR A 227 24.16 16.98 -41.83
C TYR A 227 23.08 15.98 -42.26
N ASP A 228 22.71 16.06 -43.55
CA ASP A 228 21.79 15.20 -44.28
C ASP A 228 22.45 13.88 -44.71
N GLN A 229 21.64 12.83 -44.82
CA GLN A 229 21.36 12.04 -46.04
C GLN A 229 21.06 10.56 -45.71
N GLY A 230 19.91 10.07 -46.20
CA GLY A 230 19.60 8.64 -46.20
C GLY A 230 18.10 8.31 -46.22
N LEU A 231 17.45 8.55 -47.35
CA LEU A 231 16.10 8.03 -47.67
C LEU A 231 16.06 6.50 -47.60
N SER A 232 15.04 5.89 -46.98
CA SER A 232 13.98 5.16 -47.69
C SER A 232 13.05 4.31 -46.78
N LEU A 233 11.75 4.44 -47.07
CA LEU A 233 10.66 3.43 -46.98
C LEU A 233 9.89 3.19 -45.65
N LEU A 234 8.79 3.94 -45.54
CA LEU A 234 7.40 3.47 -45.33
C LEU A 234 7.10 2.47 -44.20
N ARG A 235 6.67 2.98 -43.03
CA ARG A 235 5.49 2.49 -42.27
C ARG A 235 4.86 3.66 -41.50
N PRO A 236 3.53 3.87 -41.54
CA PRO A 236 2.90 4.86 -40.67
C PRO A 236 2.81 4.33 -39.22
N PRO A 237 3.14 5.14 -38.21
CA PRO A 237 2.80 4.81 -36.83
C PRO A 237 1.33 5.12 -36.56
N MET A 238 0.67 4.24 -35.81
CA MET A 238 -0.65 4.47 -35.25
C MET A 238 -0.64 5.76 -34.42
N THR A 239 -1.60 6.62 -34.74
CA THR A 239 -1.95 7.84 -34.03
C THR A 239 -2.29 7.52 -32.57
N CYS A 240 -1.45 8.02 -31.67
CA CYS A 240 -1.76 8.13 -30.26
C CYS A 240 -2.68 9.36 -30.10
N CYS A 241 -3.99 9.12 -29.92
CA CYS A 241 -4.93 10.16 -29.54
C CYS A 241 -4.62 10.63 -28.12
N TYR A 242 -3.91 11.75 -28.00
CA TYR A 242 -3.95 12.59 -26.82
C TYR A 242 -5.33 13.21 -26.71
N SER A 243 -6.18 12.65 -25.84
CA SER A 243 -7.40 13.36 -25.42
C SER A 243 -7.03 14.27 -24.25
N PHE A 244 -6.94 15.56 -24.55
CA PHE A 244 -6.99 16.65 -23.59
C PHE A 244 -8.38 16.63 -22.94
N CYS A 245 -8.46 16.37 -21.62
CA CYS A 245 -9.63 16.77 -20.84
C CYS A 245 -9.24 17.98 -19.98
N LEU A 246 -9.87 19.09 -20.34
CA LEU A 246 -9.82 20.39 -19.70
C LEU A 246 -10.22 20.31 -18.22
N PHE A 247 -9.50 21.09 -17.41
CA PHE A 247 -9.96 21.54 -16.10
C PHE A 247 -11.35 22.17 -16.24
N HIS A 248 -12.33 21.64 -15.51
CA HIS A 248 -13.49 22.42 -15.09
C HIS A 248 -13.34 22.72 -13.60
N SER A 249 -13.05 23.98 -13.34
CA SER A 249 -13.13 24.60 -12.03
C SER A 249 -14.56 24.48 -11.50
N PHE A 250 -14.75 23.70 -10.44
CA PHE A 250 -15.99 23.73 -9.67
C PHE A 250 -16.02 25.05 -8.87
N VAL A 251 -16.93 25.94 -9.27
CA VAL A 251 -17.35 27.10 -8.48
C VAL A 251 -18.35 26.60 -7.44
N PRO A 252 -18.16 26.84 -6.12
CA PRO A 252 -19.18 26.52 -5.14
C PRO A 252 -20.34 27.53 -5.25
N HIS A 253 -21.55 27.03 -5.51
CA HIS A 253 -22.78 27.81 -5.36
C HIS A 253 -23.10 28.02 -3.85
N PRO A 254 -23.59 29.21 -3.46
CA PRO A 254 -24.05 29.46 -2.11
C PRO A 254 -25.41 28.77 -1.82
N PHE A 255 -25.55 28.26 -0.59
CA PHE A 255 -26.77 27.69 -0.04
C PHE A 255 -27.94 28.69 -0.06
N PRO A 256 -29.19 28.24 -0.31
CA PRO A 256 -30.36 29.07 -0.09
C PRO A 256 -30.70 29.16 1.41
N PRO A 257 -31.28 30.28 1.88
CA PRO A 257 -31.66 30.44 3.27
C PRO A 257 -32.90 29.62 3.63
N SER A 258 -32.89 29.14 4.88
CA SER A 258 -33.91 28.42 5.60
C SER A 258 -35.27 29.14 5.58
N ILE A 259 -36.33 28.45 5.19
CA ILE A 259 -37.71 28.89 5.43
C ILE A 259 -38.10 28.46 6.84
N SER A 260 -38.34 29.45 7.70
CA SER A 260 -38.93 29.30 9.02
C SER A 260 -40.43 29.04 8.91
N PHE A 261 -40.90 27.97 9.55
CA PHE A 261 -42.31 27.74 9.84
C PHE A 261 -42.78 28.72 10.93
N LEU A 262 -43.87 29.43 10.68
CA LEU A 262 -44.71 30.00 11.73
C LEU A 262 -46.15 29.50 11.53
N THR A 263 -46.77 29.26 12.68
CA THR A 263 -48.14 28.81 12.93
C THR A 263 -49.14 29.94 12.72
#